data_AF-A0AAF0V6M0-F1
#
_entry.id   AF-A0AAF0V6M0-F1
#
_cell.length_a   1.000
_cell.length_b   1.000
_cell.length_c   1.000
_cell.angle_alpha   90.00
_cell.angle_beta   90.00
_cell.angle_gamma   90.00
#
_symmetry.space_group_name_H-M   'P 1'
#
loop_
_entity.id
_entity.type
_entity.pdbx_description
1 polymer ?
#
loop_
_entity_poly.entity_id
_entity_poly.type
_entity_poly.pdbx_seq_one_letter_code
_entity_poly.pdbx_strand_id
1 'polypeptide(L)'
;MSSLLFMLVMEYLSRALQKVGELPDFKFHPMCHSTKLNHLIFADDLMLFCKGDLKSIRRKIEVLNHFSRVTGLVANLDKSNIFVAGVDDAMKEQILQLTGFTLGDLPIRYLGLPLSSKKWTKIDCHQLIDKITNRITSAYSKTLSYAGRLQIINAVLFSLYNFWSNVFILPQSILKENGGLNIKSCKLWNIASVGKLMWQIASKADTLWIRWVHGLNMKDEQDFWTHTPSKDSSWYWRRLNSIKLTMGMWYTNGTYCLLTNGAYNVSCSYNQLLGRQLKLPVADLIWNSLMLPRHRFIIWLANQEKQLTKERMIRLQMPIEDDKCCLCGESKLETQVHLFAECTWTTKVKEALETWSGIKIQKTEVTECLKWIKGRHWKQYKKEIATAIWGARIYHTWRASNWKLFRGTIVNTEITITQTKKGIVERVDYLKDSRKASKCRYLVQKFCN
;
A
#
# COMPACT_ATOMS: atom_id res chain seq x y z
N MET A 1 -27.85 0.16 18.82
CA MET A 1 -27.11 -0.81 19.68
C MET A 1 -25.69 -0.29 19.87
N SER A 2 -25.15 -0.26 21.09
CA SER A 2 -23.74 0.13 21.31
C SER A 2 -22.80 -0.84 20.58
N SER A 3 -21.68 -0.35 20.04
CA SER A 3 -20.73 -1.17 19.26
C SER A 3 -20.24 -2.41 20.01
N LEU A 4 -20.08 -2.32 21.34
CA LEU A 4 -19.66 -3.45 22.17
C LEU A 4 -20.75 -4.54 22.25
N LEU A 5 -22.01 -4.13 22.45
CA LEU A 5 -23.14 -5.07 22.51
C LEU A 5 -23.34 -5.75 21.15
N PHE A 6 -23.12 -5.02 20.05
CA PHE A 6 -23.13 -5.58 18.71
C PHE A 6 -22.02 -6.59 18.47
N MET A 7 -20.80 -6.34 18.95
CA MET A 7 -19.74 -7.34 18.88
C MET A 7 -20.08 -8.62 19.66
N LEU A 8 -20.72 -8.52 20.82
CA LEU A 8 -21.15 -9.70 21.59
C LEU A 8 -22.18 -10.53 20.82
N VAL A 9 -23.13 -9.87 20.16
CA VAL A 9 -24.13 -10.54 19.32
C VAL A 9 -23.47 -11.19 18.09
N MET A 10 -22.51 -10.53 17.45
CA MET A 10 -21.78 -11.10 16.32
C MET A 10 -20.81 -12.22 16.72
N GLU A 11 -20.28 -12.20 17.94
CA GLU A 11 -19.48 -13.30 18.51
C GLU A 11 -20.33 -14.57 18.68
N TYR A 12 -21.60 -14.44 19.06
CA TYR A 12 -22.54 -15.56 19.07
C TYR A 12 -22.69 -16.19 17.67
N LEU A 13 -22.86 -15.37 16.63
CA LEU A 13 -22.90 -15.84 15.23
C LEU A 13 -21.60 -16.55 14.82
N SER A 14 -20.46 -15.95 15.15
CA SER A 14 -19.13 -16.52 14.88
C SER A 14 -19.00 -17.94 15.45
N ARG A 15 -19.38 -18.15 16.71
CA ARG A 15 -19.37 -19.48 17.36
C ARG A 15 -20.33 -20.47 16.72
N ALA A 16 -21.53 -20.03 16.33
CA ALA A 16 -22.48 -20.89 15.62
C ALA A 16 -21.93 -21.34 14.26
N LEU A 17 -21.27 -20.44 13.52
CA LEU A 17 -20.63 -20.74 12.25
C LEU A 17 -19.40 -21.64 12.42
N GLN A 18 -18.65 -21.53 13.51
CA GLN A 18 -17.55 -22.44 13.84
C GLN A 18 -18.07 -23.87 14.06
N LYS A 19 -19.14 -24.05 14.85
CA LYS A 19 -19.77 -25.36 15.07
C LYS A 19 -20.25 -26.01 13.78
N VAL A 20 -20.77 -25.23 12.82
CA VAL A 20 -21.12 -25.78 11.50
C VAL A 20 -19.93 -26.35 10.75
N GLY A 21 -18.73 -25.80 10.95
CA GLY A 21 -17.49 -26.32 10.38
C GLY A 21 -17.13 -27.74 10.85
N GLU A 22 -17.74 -28.23 11.94
CA GLU A 22 -17.51 -29.55 12.52
C GLU A 22 -18.54 -30.59 12.07
N LEU A 23 -19.62 -30.17 11.40
CA LEU A 23 -20.67 -31.07 10.92
C LEU A 23 -20.19 -31.91 9.73
N PRO A 24 -20.58 -33.21 9.66
CA PRO A 24 -20.08 -34.13 8.63
C PRO A 24 -20.58 -33.80 7.22
N ASP A 25 -21.67 -33.05 7.11
CA ASP A 25 -22.28 -32.64 5.85
C ASP A 25 -21.91 -31.22 5.41
N PHE A 26 -21.08 -30.52 6.19
CA PHE A 26 -20.48 -29.25 5.79
C PHE A 26 -19.08 -29.47 5.21
N LYS A 27 -18.81 -28.85 4.06
CA LYS A 27 -17.49 -28.85 3.44
C LYS A 27 -16.97 -27.42 3.29
N PHE A 28 -15.71 -27.24 3.65
CA PHE A 28 -15.01 -25.97 3.44
C PHE A 28 -14.79 -25.71 1.95
N HIS A 29 -14.72 -24.42 1.59
CA HIS A 29 -14.26 -24.02 0.27
C HIS A 29 -12.85 -24.59 0.02
N PRO A 30 -12.49 -25.08 -1.20
CA PRO A 30 -11.22 -25.75 -1.44
C PRO A 30 -9.99 -24.95 -0.98
N MET A 31 -9.99 -23.63 -1.21
CA MET A 31 -8.90 -22.72 -0.80
C MET A 31 -8.91 -22.36 0.70
N CYS A 32 -9.94 -22.76 1.44
CA CYS A 32 -10.12 -22.46 2.86
C CYS A 32 -10.06 -23.72 3.74
N HIS A 33 -9.84 -24.89 3.14
CA HIS A 33 -9.83 -26.17 3.84
C HIS A 33 -8.70 -26.25 4.88
N SER A 34 -7.48 -25.87 4.49
CA SER A 34 -6.30 -25.92 5.38
C SER A 34 -6.42 -24.98 6.58
N THR A 35 -7.08 -23.84 6.40
CA THR A 35 -7.28 -22.83 7.46
C THR A 35 -8.57 -23.04 8.25
N LYS A 36 -9.41 -24.01 7.86
CA LYS A 36 -10.77 -24.20 8.37
C LYS A 36 -11.57 -22.89 8.39
N LEU A 37 -11.34 -22.01 7.41
CA LEU A 37 -11.99 -20.72 7.33
C LEU A 37 -13.37 -20.87 6.68
N ASN A 38 -14.44 -20.51 7.39
CA ASN A 38 -15.79 -20.56 6.86
C ASN A 38 -16.56 -19.22 6.96
N HIS A 39 -16.00 -18.20 7.61
CA HIS A 39 -16.57 -16.86 7.66
C HIS A 39 -15.50 -15.79 7.98
N LEU A 40 -15.80 -14.54 7.65
CA LEU A 40 -15.11 -13.33 8.13
C LEU A 40 -16.18 -12.32 8.55
N ILE A 41 -15.97 -11.65 9.69
CA ILE A 41 -16.90 -10.67 10.25
C ILE A 41 -16.12 -9.39 10.56
N PHE A 42 -16.63 -8.25 10.11
CA PHE A 42 -16.19 -6.94 10.55
C PHE A 42 -17.39 -6.02 10.74
N ALA A 43 -17.71 -5.70 12.00
CA ALA A 43 -18.98 -5.05 12.33
C ALA A 43 -20.15 -5.79 11.66
N ASP A 44 -20.95 -5.10 10.86
CA ASP A 44 -22.09 -5.62 10.11
C ASP A 44 -21.74 -6.27 8.77
N ASP A 45 -20.51 -6.11 8.29
CA ASP A 45 -20.03 -6.77 7.06
C ASP A 45 -19.65 -8.24 7.35
N LEU A 46 -20.44 -9.17 6.81
CA LEU A 46 -20.26 -10.63 6.93
C LEU A 46 -19.90 -11.25 5.57
N MET A 47 -18.83 -12.06 5.54
CA MET A 47 -18.52 -12.96 4.44
C MET A 47 -18.62 -14.41 4.88
N LEU A 48 -19.26 -15.25 4.07
CA LEU A 48 -19.40 -16.69 4.32
C LEU A 48 -18.68 -17.47 3.22
N PHE A 49 -17.94 -18.51 3.63
CA PHE A 49 -17.19 -19.39 2.72
C PHE A 49 -17.60 -20.84 2.97
N CYS A 50 -17.88 -21.56 1.88
CA CYS A 50 -18.17 -23.00 1.91
C CYS A 50 -17.94 -23.61 0.52
N LYS A 51 -17.97 -24.93 0.43
CA LYS A 51 -18.00 -25.63 -0.86
C LYS A 51 -19.31 -25.30 -1.58
N GLY A 52 -19.25 -25.14 -2.90
CA GLY A 52 -20.42 -24.92 -3.75
C GLY A 52 -21.27 -26.19 -3.94
N ASP A 53 -21.75 -26.77 -2.83
CA ASP A 53 -22.72 -27.85 -2.82
C ASP A 53 -23.92 -27.49 -1.94
N LEU A 54 -25.08 -28.08 -2.24
CA LEU A 54 -26.33 -27.74 -1.55
C LEU A 54 -26.29 -28.05 -0.05
N LYS A 55 -25.56 -29.09 0.36
CA LYS A 55 -25.45 -29.49 1.78
C LYS A 55 -24.76 -28.41 2.59
N SER A 56 -23.59 -27.95 2.14
CA SER A 56 -22.81 -26.93 2.84
C SER A 56 -23.53 -25.58 2.87
N ILE A 57 -24.18 -25.22 1.77
CA ILE A 57 -24.94 -23.96 1.66
C ILE A 57 -26.18 -23.99 2.56
N ARG A 58 -26.92 -25.10 2.59
CA ARG A 58 -28.07 -25.27 3.49
C ARG A 58 -27.66 -25.08 4.95
N ARG A 59 -26.53 -25.65 5.39
CA ARG A 59 -26.01 -25.44 6.76
C ARG A 59 -25.72 -23.97 7.06
N LYS A 60 -25.21 -23.20 6.10
CA LYS A 60 -24.98 -21.76 6.28
C LYS A 60 -26.30 -20.99 6.44
N ILE A 61 -27.30 -21.29 5.61
CA ILE A 61 -28.62 -20.67 5.70
C ILE A 61 -29.34 -21.04 7.01
N GLU A 62 -29.23 -22.29 7.46
CA GLU A 62 -29.79 -22.72 8.75
C GLU A 62 -29.25 -21.91 9.93
N VAL A 63 -27.93 -21.64 9.94
CA VAL A 63 -27.31 -20.80 10.98
C VAL A 63 -27.81 -19.37 10.90
N LEU A 64 -27.90 -18.79 9.71
CA LEU A 64 -28.40 -17.42 9.54
C LEU A 64 -29.85 -17.31 10.02
N ASN A 65 -30.70 -18.27 9.67
CA ASN A 65 -32.10 -18.32 10.11
C ASN A 65 -32.23 -18.54 11.62
N HIS A 66 -31.38 -19.40 12.19
CA HIS A 66 -31.33 -19.58 13.64
C HIS A 66 -30.88 -18.30 14.35
N PHE A 67 -29.81 -17.68 13.89
CA PHE A 67 -29.31 -16.42 14.41
C PHE A 67 -30.37 -15.31 14.33
N SER A 68 -31.08 -15.22 13.20
CA SER A 68 -32.14 -14.25 13.01
C SER A 68 -33.30 -14.45 13.98
N ARG A 69 -33.73 -15.70 14.21
CA ARG A 69 -34.76 -16.03 15.20
C ARG A 69 -34.37 -15.67 16.64
N VAL A 70 -33.10 -15.85 17.00
CA VAL A 70 -32.61 -15.59 18.36
C VAL A 70 -32.38 -14.10 18.61
N THR A 71 -31.90 -13.37 17.62
CA THR A 71 -31.43 -11.97 17.79
C THR A 71 -32.38 -10.92 17.23
N GLY A 72 -33.33 -11.32 16.37
CA GLY A 72 -34.15 -10.41 15.57
C GLY A 72 -33.40 -9.73 14.41
N LEU A 73 -32.10 -9.98 14.23
CA LEU A 73 -31.33 -9.41 13.13
C LEU A 73 -31.54 -10.22 11.84
N VAL A 74 -31.89 -9.54 10.76
CA VAL A 74 -32.17 -10.16 9.46
C VAL A 74 -31.12 -9.71 8.45
N ALA A 75 -30.65 -10.63 7.60
CA ALA A 75 -29.78 -10.29 6.49
C ALA A 75 -30.52 -9.40 5.48
N ASN A 76 -29.90 -8.30 5.07
CA ASN A 76 -30.46 -7.45 4.03
C ASN A 76 -30.23 -8.11 2.67
N LEU A 77 -31.28 -8.67 2.07
CA LEU A 77 -31.19 -9.39 0.79
C LEU A 77 -30.70 -8.49 -0.36
N ASP A 78 -31.12 -7.22 -0.41
CA ASP A 78 -30.72 -6.28 -1.46
C ASP A 78 -29.22 -5.96 -1.46
N LYS A 79 -28.58 -6.06 -0.29
CA LYS A 79 -27.13 -5.85 -0.13
C LYS A 79 -26.33 -7.15 -0.15
N SER A 80 -26.99 -8.29 -0.02
CA SER A 80 -26.36 -9.60 0.09
C SER A 80 -26.23 -10.26 -1.27
N ASN A 81 -24.99 -10.57 -1.66
CA ASN A 81 -24.70 -11.21 -2.94
C ASN A 81 -24.04 -12.56 -2.73
N ILE A 82 -24.32 -13.50 -3.63
CA ILE A 82 -23.64 -14.79 -3.69
C ILE A 82 -22.68 -14.83 -4.89
N PHE A 83 -21.49 -15.37 -4.64
CA PHE A 83 -20.43 -15.52 -5.65
C PHE A 83 -20.11 -16.99 -5.78
N VAL A 84 -20.23 -17.51 -6.99
CA VAL A 84 -20.09 -18.95 -7.25
C VAL A 84 -19.02 -19.15 -8.32
N ALA A 85 -18.14 -20.12 -8.09
CA ALA A 85 -17.07 -20.48 -9.02
C ALA A 85 -16.86 -22.00 -9.04
N GLY A 86 -16.65 -22.56 -10.23
CA GLY A 86 -16.35 -23.98 -10.39
C GLY A 86 -17.54 -24.92 -10.12
N VAL A 87 -18.78 -24.46 -10.33
CA VAL A 87 -19.99 -25.28 -10.34
C VAL A 87 -20.67 -25.16 -11.71
N ASP A 88 -21.45 -26.16 -12.10
CA ASP A 88 -22.27 -26.11 -13.30
C ASP A 88 -23.51 -25.19 -13.13
N ASP A 89 -24.13 -24.81 -14.25
CA ASP A 89 -25.26 -23.88 -14.26
C ASP A 89 -26.49 -24.43 -13.52
N ALA A 90 -26.71 -25.74 -13.56
CA ALA A 90 -27.82 -26.39 -12.85
C ALA A 90 -27.66 -26.26 -11.32
N MET A 91 -26.47 -26.54 -10.79
CA MET A 91 -26.13 -26.37 -9.37
C MET A 91 -26.22 -24.89 -8.97
N LYS A 92 -25.74 -23.99 -9.83
CA LYS A 92 -25.83 -22.55 -9.60
C LYS A 92 -27.29 -22.08 -9.44
N GLU A 93 -28.20 -22.51 -10.31
CA GLU A 93 -29.63 -22.20 -10.19
C GLU A 93 -30.24 -22.75 -8.90
N GLN A 94 -29.92 -23.99 -8.53
CA GLN A 94 -30.40 -24.58 -7.27
C GLN A 94 -29.91 -23.80 -6.04
N ILE A 95 -28.66 -23.31 -6.07
CA ILE A 95 -28.08 -22.49 -5.00
C ILE A 95 -28.80 -21.14 -4.90
N LEU A 96 -29.09 -20.49 -6.03
CA LEU A 96 -29.81 -19.21 -6.04
C LEU A 96 -31.24 -19.37 -5.51
N GLN A 97 -31.94 -20.44 -5.92
CA GLN A 97 -33.27 -20.76 -5.40
C GLN A 97 -33.27 -21.06 -3.89
N LEU A 98 -32.27 -21.79 -3.40
CA LEU A 98 -32.16 -22.14 -1.98
C LEU A 98 -31.87 -20.92 -1.09
N THR A 99 -31.05 -19.99 -1.57
CA THR A 99 -30.55 -18.88 -0.76
C THR A 99 -31.37 -17.60 -0.89
N GLY A 100 -32.00 -17.37 -2.05
CA GLY A 100 -32.70 -16.13 -2.37
C GLY A 100 -31.78 -14.92 -2.58
N PHE A 101 -30.45 -15.11 -2.63
CA PHE A 101 -29.49 -14.03 -2.88
C PHE A 101 -29.31 -13.78 -4.38
N THR A 102 -28.97 -12.54 -4.73
CA THR A 102 -28.60 -12.17 -6.10
C THR A 102 -27.18 -12.64 -6.41
N LEU A 103 -26.97 -13.09 -7.65
CA LEU A 103 -25.63 -13.40 -8.14
C LEU A 103 -24.83 -12.09 -8.26
N GLY A 104 -23.65 -12.05 -7.63
CA GLY A 104 -22.78 -10.88 -7.70
C GLY A 104 -21.64 -11.02 -8.71
N ASP A 105 -21.14 -9.88 -9.18
CA ASP A 105 -19.95 -9.78 -10.05
C ASP A 105 -18.71 -9.29 -9.29
N LEU A 106 -17.53 -9.76 -9.70
CA LEU A 106 -16.24 -9.24 -9.22
C LEU A 106 -15.85 -7.98 -10.01
N PRO A 107 -15.19 -6.98 -9.36
CA PRO A 107 -14.66 -6.99 -7.99
C PRO A 107 -15.68 -6.58 -6.91
N ILE A 108 -15.64 -7.25 -5.76
CA ILE A 108 -16.52 -6.97 -4.61
C ILE A 108 -15.98 -5.80 -3.81
N ARG A 109 -16.84 -4.90 -3.33
CA ARG A 109 -16.43 -3.90 -2.33
C ARG A 109 -16.57 -4.48 -0.92
N TYR A 110 -15.47 -4.65 -0.21
CA TYR A 110 -15.45 -5.05 1.20
C TYR A 110 -14.58 -4.10 2.02
N LEU A 111 -15.11 -3.54 3.11
CA LEU A 111 -14.43 -2.52 3.93
C LEU A 111 -13.93 -1.31 3.12
N GLY A 112 -14.68 -0.95 2.07
CA GLY A 112 -14.33 0.14 1.15
C GLY A 112 -13.26 -0.20 0.10
N LEU A 113 -12.79 -1.46 0.05
CA LEU A 113 -11.75 -1.94 -0.86
C LEU A 113 -12.33 -2.88 -1.94
N PRO A 114 -11.94 -2.73 -3.22
CA PRO A 114 -12.22 -3.72 -4.25
C PRO A 114 -11.40 -5.01 -4.03
N LEU A 115 -12.08 -6.09 -3.68
CA LEU A 115 -11.56 -7.45 -3.74
C LEU A 115 -11.69 -7.96 -5.18
N SER A 116 -10.55 -8.03 -5.86
CA SER A 116 -10.45 -8.57 -7.21
C SER A 116 -9.68 -9.89 -7.17
N SER A 117 -10.07 -10.85 -8.01
CA SER A 117 -9.31 -12.07 -8.27
C SER A 117 -8.07 -11.83 -9.15
N LYS A 118 -7.92 -10.62 -9.70
CA LYS A 118 -6.82 -10.22 -10.59
C LYS A 118 -5.97 -9.12 -9.93
N LYS A 119 -4.70 -9.01 -10.33
CA LYS A 119 -3.86 -7.85 -9.97
C LYS A 119 -4.52 -6.57 -10.50
N TRP A 120 -4.52 -5.53 -9.67
CA TRP A 120 -5.12 -4.24 -10.00
C TRP A 120 -4.53 -3.68 -11.29
N THR A 121 -5.41 -3.33 -12.21
CA THR A 121 -5.08 -2.66 -13.47
C THR A 121 -4.98 -1.15 -13.25
N LYS A 122 -4.47 -0.41 -14.25
CA LYS A 122 -4.42 1.06 -14.21
C LYS A 122 -5.81 1.71 -14.09
N ILE A 123 -6.86 1.00 -14.52
CA ILE A 123 -8.26 1.46 -14.48
C ILE A 123 -8.81 1.32 -13.05
N ASP A 124 -8.48 0.25 -12.33
CA ASP A 124 -8.88 0.07 -10.94
C ASP A 124 -8.28 1.16 -10.03
N CYS A 125 -7.07 1.65 -10.37
CA CYS A 125 -6.46 2.79 -9.70
C CYS A 125 -7.20 4.11 -9.92
N HIS A 126 -8.01 4.27 -10.98
CA HIS A 126 -8.84 5.47 -11.15
C HIS A 126 -9.91 5.56 -10.07
N GLN A 127 -10.55 4.45 -9.67
CA GLN A 127 -11.53 4.48 -8.58
C GLN A 127 -10.93 4.95 -7.24
N LEU A 128 -9.63 4.68 -7.03
CA LEU A 128 -8.89 5.21 -5.89
C LEU A 128 -8.65 6.71 -6.05
N ILE A 129 -8.24 7.16 -7.23
CA ILE A 129 -8.05 8.58 -7.55
C ILE A 129 -9.38 9.34 -7.37
N ASP A 130 -10.51 8.77 -7.80
CA ASP A 130 -11.82 9.40 -7.68
C ASP A 130 -12.27 9.49 -6.22
N LYS A 131 -12.04 8.44 -5.40
CA LYS A 131 -12.29 8.51 -3.96
C LYS A 131 -11.40 9.53 -3.25
N ILE A 132 -10.13 9.63 -3.63
CA ILE A 132 -9.19 10.64 -3.11
C ILE A 132 -9.68 12.03 -3.51
N THR A 133 -10.01 12.22 -4.78
CA THR A 133 -10.50 13.48 -5.35
C THR A 133 -11.77 13.91 -4.65
N ASN A 134 -12.75 13.01 -4.53
CA ASN A 134 -14.02 13.28 -3.85
C ASN A 134 -13.84 13.61 -2.36
N ARG A 135 -12.93 12.96 -1.64
CA ARG A 135 -12.64 13.34 -0.24
C ARG A 135 -11.93 14.71 -0.14
N ILE A 136 -11.11 15.08 -1.11
CA ILE A 136 -10.46 16.39 -1.16
C ILE A 136 -11.47 17.48 -1.53
N THR A 137 -12.37 17.23 -2.49
CA THR A 137 -13.38 18.21 -2.96
C THR A 137 -14.59 18.32 -2.03
N SER A 138 -15.08 17.22 -1.47
CA SER A 138 -16.28 17.21 -0.62
C SER A 138 -16.02 17.75 0.79
N ALA A 139 -14.79 17.62 1.30
CA ALA A 139 -14.56 17.86 2.71
C ALA A 139 -14.27 19.33 3.06
N TYR A 140 -13.71 20.16 2.17
CA TYR A 140 -13.12 21.43 2.64
C TYR A 140 -13.12 22.59 1.62
N SER A 141 -14.05 22.61 0.67
CA SER A 141 -14.24 23.78 -0.18
C SER A 141 -15.12 24.82 0.52
N LYS A 142 -14.49 25.79 1.20
CA LYS A 142 -14.78 27.25 1.09
C LYS A 142 -14.08 28.12 2.15
N THR A 143 -13.67 27.59 3.31
CA THR A 143 -13.21 28.44 4.45
C THR A 143 -11.74 28.31 4.85
N LEU A 144 -10.98 27.37 4.28
CA LEU A 144 -9.59 27.11 4.71
C LEU A 144 -8.55 27.95 3.96
N SER A 145 -7.52 28.37 4.70
CA SER A 145 -6.31 29.01 4.18
C SER A 145 -5.48 28.05 3.31
N TYR A 146 -4.58 28.59 2.48
CA TYR A 146 -3.72 27.79 1.61
C TYR A 146 -2.88 26.76 2.38
N ALA A 147 -2.30 27.16 3.51
CA ALA A 147 -1.55 26.26 4.39
C ALA A 147 -2.44 25.17 5.00
N GLY A 148 -3.66 25.52 5.43
CA GLY A 148 -4.64 24.56 5.94
C GLY A 148 -5.06 23.52 4.89
N ARG A 149 -5.27 23.95 3.64
CA ARG A 149 -5.55 23.05 2.50
C ARG A 149 -4.38 22.10 2.22
N LEU A 150 -3.14 22.59 2.26
CA LEU A 150 -1.94 21.78 2.04
C LEU A 150 -1.74 20.73 3.15
N GLN A 151 -1.94 21.13 4.41
CA GLN A 151 -1.86 20.22 5.56
C GLN A 151 -2.88 19.08 5.45
N ILE A 152 -4.12 19.40 5.07
CA ILE A 152 -5.21 18.44 4.87
C ILE A 152 -4.90 17.51 3.70
N ILE A 153 -4.46 18.05 2.56
CA ILE A 153 -4.04 17.23 1.41
C ILE A 153 -2.96 16.23 1.83
N ASN A 154 -1.95 16.68 2.58
CA ASN A 154 -0.88 15.80 3.06
C ASN A 154 -1.39 14.75 4.06
N ALA A 155 -2.26 15.11 5.00
CA ALA A 155 -2.83 14.17 5.96
C ALA A 155 -3.75 13.11 5.31
N VAL A 156 -4.58 13.53 4.36
CA VAL A 156 -5.47 12.66 3.58
C VAL A 156 -4.64 11.73 2.69
N LEU A 157 -3.67 12.26 1.94
CA LEU A 157 -2.78 11.44 1.10
C LEU A 157 -1.96 10.44 1.93
N PHE A 158 -1.46 10.85 3.10
CA PHE A 158 -0.66 9.99 3.98
C PHE A 158 -1.50 8.89 4.63
N SER A 159 -2.71 9.21 5.13
CA SER A 159 -3.62 8.22 5.72
C SER A 159 -4.14 7.23 4.69
N LEU A 160 -4.50 7.69 3.48
CA LEU A 160 -4.86 6.83 2.35
C LEU A 160 -3.67 5.99 1.90
N TYR A 161 -2.48 6.57 1.75
CA TYR A 161 -1.29 5.78 1.42
C TYR A 161 -1.06 4.68 2.45
N ASN A 162 -1.09 4.98 3.74
CA ASN A 162 -0.90 3.98 4.78
C ASN A 162 -1.98 2.89 4.71
N PHE A 163 -3.25 3.24 4.57
CA PHE A 163 -4.34 2.27 4.49
C PHE A 163 -4.24 1.38 3.25
N TRP A 164 -3.99 1.96 2.07
CA TRP A 164 -3.98 1.22 0.81
C TRP A 164 -2.66 0.49 0.54
N SER A 165 -1.51 1.02 1.00
CA SER A 165 -0.21 0.31 0.91
C SER A 165 -0.12 -0.90 1.84
N ASN A 166 -0.95 -0.95 2.89
CA ASN A 166 -1.11 -2.13 3.72
C ASN A 166 -1.83 -3.28 3.00
N VAL A 167 -2.64 -2.99 1.97
CA VAL A 167 -3.51 -3.98 1.30
C VAL A 167 -3.11 -4.26 -0.16
N PHE A 168 -2.57 -3.28 -0.89
CA PHE A 168 -2.27 -3.40 -2.32
C PHE A 168 -0.82 -3.05 -2.69
N ILE A 169 -0.31 -3.68 -3.75
CA ILE A 169 0.95 -3.31 -4.41
C ILE A 169 0.68 -2.11 -5.34
N LEU A 170 0.99 -0.89 -4.90
CA LEU A 170 0.68 0.34 -5.63
C LEU A 170 1.58 0.55 -6.90
N PRO A 171 1.07 1.18 -7.97
CA PRO A 171 1.82 1.41 -9.22
C PRO A 171 2.78 2.61 -9.21
N GLN A 172 3.70 2.57 -10.17
CA GLN A 172 5.14 2.88 -10.05
C GLN A 172 5.56 4.32 -10.43
N SER A 173 6.76 4.72 -10.03
CA SER A 173 7.26 6.05 -9.63
C SER A 173 8.73 6.21 -9.86
N ILE A 174 9.41 6.24 -8.74
CA ILE A 174 10.85 6.23 -8.68
C ILE A 174 11.20 4.76 -8.62
N LEU A 175 11.96 4.30 -9.61
CA LEU A 175 12.42 2.91 -9.68
C LEU A 175 12.99 2.52 -8.32
N LYS A 176 12.67 1.32 -7.84
CA LYS A 176 13.23 0.80 -6.58
C LYS A 176 14.74 0.97 -6.53
N GLU A 177 15.42 0.84 -7.68
CA GLU A 177 16.85 1.06 -7.90
C GLU A 177 17.36 2.44 -7.45
N ASN A 178 16.51 3.46 -7.49
CA ASN A 178 16.82 4.83 -7.07
C ASN A 178 16.38 5.10 -5.63
N GLY A 179 15.93 4.06 -4.92
CA GLY A 179 15.57 4.15 -3.52
C GLY A 179 14.28 4.89 -3.27
N GLY A 180 13.27 4.81 -4.14
CA GLY A 180 11.96 5.42 -3.94
C GLY A 180 10.83 4.43 -3.70
N LEU A 181 9.68 4.95 -3.24
CA LEU A 181 8.43 4.19 -2.98
C LEU A 181 7.66 3.78 -4.24
N ASN A 182 8.19 4.11 -5.41
CA ASN A 182 7.49 3.90 -6.67
C ASN A 182 6.18 4.71 -6.77
N ILE A 183 6.12 5.97 -6.31
CA ILE A 183 4.94 6.85 -6.46
C ILE A 183 5.20 8.01 -7.43
N LYS A 184 4.28 8.29 -8.37
CA LYS A 184 4.39 9.39 -9.36
C LYS A 184 4.30 10.74 -8.69
N SER A 185 5.26 11.62 -8.97
CA SER A 185 5.08 13.04 -8.68
C SER A 185 3.90 13.53 -9.49
N CYS A 186 2.75 13.74 -8.83
CA CYS A 186 1.53 14.18 -9.50
C CYS A 186 1.75 15.51 -10.23
N LYS A 187 2.58 16.40 -9.65
CA LYS A 187 2.98 17.66 -10.29
C LYS A 187 3.72 17.42 -11.61
N LEU A 188 4.78 16.61 -11.61
CA LEU A 188 5.58 16.35 -12.81
C LEU A 188 4.81 15.52 -13.84
N TRP A 189 4.02 14.53 -13.38
CA TRP A 189 3.18 13.73 -14.25
C TRP A 189 2.09 14.55 -14.93
N ASN A 190 1.50 15.51 -14.21
CA ASN A 190 0.55 16.45 -14.78
C ASN A 190 1.22 17.33 -15.85
N ILE A 191 2.41 17.87 -15.59
CA ILE A 191 3.17 18.64 -16.59
C ILE A 191 3.43 17.78 -17.84
N ALA A 192 3.93 16.56 -17.67
CA ALA A 192 4.16 15.63 -18.78
C ALA A 192 2.86 15.24 -19.52
N SER A 193 1.73 15.21 -18.84
CA SER A 193 0.43 14.89 -19.46
C SER A 193 -0.11 16.08 -20.25
N VAL A 194 -0.02 17.30 -19.70
CA VAL A 194 -0.38 18.54 -20.41
C VAL A 194 0.50 18.77 -21.63
N GLY A 195 1.78 18.39 -21.55
CA GLY A 195 2.69 18.42 -22.69
C GLY A 195 2.22 17.60 -23.90
N LYS A 196 1.40 16.56 -23.69
CA LYS A 196 0.78 15.82 -24.80
C LYS A 196 -0.19 16.70 -25.57
N LEU A 197 -0.99 17.51 -24.87
CA LEU A 197 -1.92 18.45 -25.50
C LEU A 197 -1.15 19.51 -26.29
N MET A 198 -0.04 20.02 -25.72
CA MET A 198 0.85 20.95 -26.42
C MET A 198 1.44 20.35 -27.69
N TRP A 199 1.91 19.10 -27.62
CA TRP A 199 2.39 18.39 -28.82
C TRP A 199 1.30 18.28 -29.88
N GLN A 200 0.06 17.95 -29.52
CA GLN A 200 -1.06 17.86 -30.47
C GLN A 200 -1.38 19.22 -31.12
N ILE A 201 -1.25 20.32 -30.38
CA ILE A 201 -1.41 21.69 -30.93
C ILE A 201 -0.28 22.04 -31.89
N ALA A 202 0.96 21.79 -31.47
CA ALA A 202 2.16 22.06 -32.28
C ALA A 202 2.21 21.21 -33.55
N SER A 203 1.79 19.94 -33.49
CA SER A 203 1.74 19.04 -34.65
C SER A 203 0.48 19.17 -35.49
N LYS A 204 -0.42 20.11 -35.15
CA LYS A 204 -1.73 20.32 -35.80
C LYS A 204 -2.50 19.00 -35.95
N ALA A 205 -2.55 18.20 -34.88
CA ALA A 205 -3.18 16.89 -34.88
C ALA A 205 -4.65 17.01 -35.33
N ASP A 206 -5.07 16.12 -36.24
CA ASP A 206 -6.36 16.22 -36.89
C ASP A 206 -7.53 15.82 -35.97
N THR A 207 -7.94 16.74 -35.10
CA THR A 207 -9.03 16.57 -34.14
C THR A 207 -9.81 17.87 -33.99
N LEU A 208 -11.12 17.76 -33.69
CA LEU A 208 -12.02 18.90 -33.64
C LEU A 208 -11.55 20.01 -32.68
N TRP A 209 -11.08 19.65 -31.49
CA TRP A 209 -10.64 20.63 -30.49
C TRP A 209 -9.34 21.34 -30.90
N ILE A 210 -8.44 20.69 -31.65
CA ILE A 210 -7.24 21.33 -32.20
C ILE A 210 -7.61 22.33 -33.28
N ARG A 211 -8.51 21.94 -34.20
CA ARG A 211 -9.04 22.86 -35.24
C ARG A 211 -9.71 24.07 -34.60
N TRP A 212 -10.48 23.86 -33.51
CA TRP A 212 -11.11 24.93 -32.74
C TRP A 212 -10.10 25.87 -32.07
N VAL A 213 -9.05 25.32 -31.44
CA VAL A 213 -7.97 26.12 -30.83
C VAL A 213 -7.27 26.97 -31.89
N HIS A 214 -6.89 26.39 -33.03
CA HIS A 214 -6.25 27.16 -34.12
C HIS A 214 -7.19 28.21 -34.71
N GLY A 215 -8.48 27.87 -34.89
CA GLY A 215 -9.49 28.76 -35.46
C GLY A 215 -10.01 29.86 -34.53
N LEU A 216 -9.71 29.83 -33.22
CA LEU A 216 -10.16 30.86 -32.28
C LEU A 216 -9.04 31.48 -31.46
N ASN A 217 -8.16 30.65 -30.90
CA ASN A 217 -7.08 31.09 -30.02
C ASN A 217 -5.80 31.47 -30.78
N MET A 218 -5.63 31.01 -32.03
CA MET A 218 -4.44 31.25 -32.84
C MET A 218 -4.78 31.62 -34.30
N LYS A 219 -5.88 32.36 -34.53
CA LYS A 219 -6.43 32.66 -35.88
C LYS A 219 -5.38 33.14 -36.90
N ASP A 220 -4.46 33.99 -36.45
CA ASP A 220 -3.46 34.64 -37.30
C ASP A 220 -2.04 34.09 -37.07
N GLU A 221 -1.90 33.05 -36.25
CA GLU A 221 -0.61 32.54 -35.80
C GLU A 221 -0.39 31.09 -36.25
N GLN A 222 0.67 30.88 -37.04
CA GLN A 222 0.99 29.56 -37.59
C GLN A 222 1.78 28.67 -36.62
N ASP A 223 2.58 29.28 -35.74
CA ASP A 223 3.46 28.56 -34.83
C ASP A 223 2.96 28.65 -33.38
N PHE A 224 2.72 27.48 -32.79
CA PHE A 224 2.35 27.39 -31.40
C PHE A 224 3.47 27.87 -30.47
N TRP A 225 4.74 27.70 -30.79
CA TRP A 225 5.82 28.00 -29.85
C TRP A 225 6.03 29.49 -29.61
N THR A 226 5.76 30.31 -30.62
CA THR A 226 5.84 31.78 -30.53
C THR A 226 4.56 32.42 -29.99
N HIS A 227 3.44 31.70 -29.98
CA HIS A 227 2.16 32.23 -29.50
C HIS A 227 2.20 32.70 -28.04
N THR A 228 1.61 33.88 -27.79
CA THR A 228 1.42 34.42 -26.45
C THR A 228 -0.07 34.67 -26.18
N PRO A 229 -0.65 34.07 -25.13
CA PRO A 229 -2.07 34.23 -24.87
C PRO A 229 -2.39 35.63 -24.32
N SER A 230 -3.48 36.24 -24.80
CA SER A 230 -4.03 37.47 -24.21
C SER A 230 -4.39 37.28 -22.73
N LYS A 231 -4.35 38.37 -21.94
CA LYS A 231 -4.73 38.38 -20.52
C LYS A 231 -6.18 37.92 -20.29
N ASP A 232 -7.07 38.19 -21.26
CA ASP A 232 -8.49 37.83 -21.20
C ASP A 232 -8.76 36.37 -21.61
N SER A 233 -7.73 35.64 -22.02
CA SER A 233 -7.84 34.23 -22.36
C SER A 233 -8.20 33.37 -21.14
N SER A 234 -8.86 32.24 -21.41
CA SER A 234 -9.21 31.26 -20.39
C SER A 234 -7.97 30.83 -19.58
N TRP A 235 -8.18 30.57 -18.28
CA TRP A 235 -7.10 30.14 -17.39
C TRP A 235 -6.38 28.89 -17.90
N TYR A 236 -7.14 27.94 -18.47
CA TYR A 236 -6.57 26.71 -19.06
C TYR A 236 -5.64 27.00 -20.24
N TRP A 237 -6.01 27.93 -21.13
CA TRP A 237 -5.17 28.34 -22.25
C TRP A 237 -3.88 29.00 -21.75
N ARG A 238 -3.98 29.94 -20.80
CA ARG A 238 -2.81 30.58 -20.19
C ARG A 238 -1.92 29.56 -19.48
N ARG A 239 -2.50 28.59 -18.77
CA ARG A 239 -1.76 27.54 -18.06
C ARG A 239 -1.02 26.61 -19.02
N LEU A 240 -1.65 26.19 -20.11
CA LEU A 240 -1.04 25.37 -21.15
C LEU A 240 0.16 26.09 -21.78
N ASN A 241 -0.01 27.37 -22.11
CA ASN A 241 1.07 28.21 -22.64
C ASN A 241 2.21 28.43 -21.64
N SER A 242 1.93 28.54 -20.34
CA SER A 242 2.98 28.72 -19.31
C SER A 242 3.98 27.55 -19.21
N ILE A 243 3.59 26.36 -19.69
CA ILE A 243 4.43 25.15 -19.65
C ILE A 243 5.42 25.11 -20.83
N LYS A 244 5.25 25.95 -21.86
CA LYS A 244 6.17 26.06 -23.01
C LYS A 244 7.62 26.24 -22.57
N LEU A 245 7.87 27.10 -21.59
CA LEU A 245 9.22 27.33 -21.06
C LEU A 245 9.86 26.06 -20.47
N THR A 246 9.06 25.18 -19.88
CA THR A 246 9.55 23.93 -19.27
C THR A 246 9.87 22.87 -20.31
N MET A 247 9.13 22.87 -21.43
CA MET A 247 9.14 21.78 -22.41
C MET A 247 9.79 22.14 -23.74
N GLY A 248 10.04 23.43 -24.00
CA GLY A 248 10.51 23.92 -25.30
C GLY A 248 11.78 23.26 -25.79
N MET A 249 12.71 22.93 -24.89
CA MET A 249 13.97 22.23 -25.23
C MET A 249 13.77 20.80 -25.74
N TRP A 250 12.56 20.24 -25.65
CA TRP A 250 12.23 18.89 -26.16
C TRP A 250 11.56 18.94 -27.52
N TYR A 251 11.54 20.12 -28.15
CA TYR A 251 10.99 20.32 -29.48
C TYR A 251 12.02 21.03 -30.35
N THR A 252 12.17 20.56 -31.57
CA THR A 252 12.99 21.18 -32.60
C THR A 252 12.18 21.19 -33.88
N ASN A 253 11.98 22.37 -34.47
CA ASN A 253 11.12 22.56 -35.66
C ASN A 253 9.74 21.90 -35.50
N GLY A 254 9.09 22.11 -34.35
CA GLY A 254 7.77 21.54 -34.05
C GLY A 254 7.74 20.04 -33.76
N THR A 255 8.86 19.34 -33.88
CA THR A 255 8.95 17.88 -33.67
C THR A 255 9.48 17.55 -32.28
N TYR A 256 8.84 16.61 -31.59
CA TYR A 256 9.26 16.15 -30.28
C TYR A 256 10.52 15.30 -30.37
N CYS A 257 11.63 15.74 -29.77
CA CYS A 257 12.96 15.16 -30.01
C CYS A 257 13.43 14.15 -28.96
N LEU A 258 12.64 13.85 -27.92
CA LEU A 258 13.03 12.81 -26.93
C LEU A 258 12.81 11.38 -27.43
N LEU A 259 12.15 11.19 -28.57
CA LEU A 259 12.02 9.91 -29.26
C LEU A 259 12.40 10.07 -30.73
N THR A 260 13.08 9.06 -31.28
CA THR A 260 13.56 9.07 -32.67
C THR A 260 12.43 9.11 -33.70
N ASN A 261 11.22 8.68 -33.33
CA ASN A 261 10.04 8.68 -34.19
C ASN A 261 9.21 9.98 -34.12
N GLY A 262 9.64 10.99 -33.35
CA GLY A 262 8.92 12.26 -33.23
C GLY A 262 7.58 12.19 -32.46
N ALA A 263 7.19 11.00 -31.98
CA ALA A 263 5.92 10.80 -31.29
C ALA A 263 6.02 11.19 -29.82
N TYR A 264 5.03 11.92 -29.31
CA TYR A 264 5.05 12.32 -27.91
C TYR A 264 4.78 11.16 -26.96
N ASN A 265 5.60 11.03 -25.91
CA ASN A 265 5.44 10.01 -24.89
C ASN A 265 5.50 10.62 -23.49
N VAL A 266 4.37 10.60 -22.79
CA VAL A 266 4.21 11.11 -21.43
C VAL A 266 5.23 10.53 -20.45
N SER A 267 5.58 9.24 -20.59
CA SER A 267 6.55 8.59 -19.70
C SER A 267 7.97 9.07 -19.97
N CYS A 268 8.36 9.28 -21.23
CA CYS A 268 9.66 9.85 -21.58
C CYS A 268 9.78 11.29 -21.07
N SER A 269 8.77 12.13 -21.29
CA SER A 269 8.77 13.52 -20.80
C SER A 269 8.79 13.57 -19.27
N TYR A 270 8.07 12.67 -18.59
CA TYR A 270 8.12 12.55 -17.14
C TYR A 270 9.51 12.17 -16.63
N ASN A 271 10.19 11.22 -17.27
CA ASN A 271 11.54 10.83 -16.90
C ASN A 271 12.54 11.98 -17.14
N GLN A 272 12.36 12.76 -18.20
CA GLN A 272 13.17 13.95 -18.45
C GLN A 272 12.93 15.03 -17.38
N LEU A 273 11.68 15.27 -16.97
CA LEU A 273 11.32 16.16 -15.86
C LEU A 273 11.89 15.72 -14.52
N LEU A 274 11.99 14.42 -14.27
CA LEU A 274 12.62 13.88 -13.08
C LEU A 274 14.13 14.16 -13.05
N GLY A 275 14.77 14.37 -14.21
CA GLY A 275 16.20 14.58 -14.33
C GLY A 275 17.03 13.35 -13.94
N ARG A 276 18.34 13.55 -13.74
CA ARG A 276 19.26 12.48 -13.32
C ARG A 276 18.92 12.03 -11.91
N GLN A 277 18.43 10.81 -11.78
CA GLN A 277 18.17 10.18 -10.50
C GLN A 277 19.39 9.38 -10.06
N LEU A 278 19.88 9.62 -8.85
CA LEU A 278 20.95 8.82 -8.26
C LEU A 278 20.39 7.45 -7.87
N LYS A 279 21.07 6.38 -8.29
CA LYS A 279 20.74 5.04 -7.81
C LYS A 279 21.06 4.96 -6.33
N LEU A 280 20.16 4.39 -5.54
CA LEU A 280 20.42 4.09 -4.14
C LEU A 280 21.16 2.73 -4.09
N PRO A 281 22.44 2.67 -3.70
CA PRO A 281 23.23 1.43 -3.81
C PRO A 281 22.67 0.24 -3.01
N VAL A 282 21.89 0.54 -1.97
CA VAL A 282 21.27 -0.43 -1.04
C VAL A 282 19.79 -0.71 -1.35
N ALA A 283 19.28 -0.19 -2.47
CA ALA A 283 17.88 -0.34 -2.89
C ALA A 283 17.38 -1.78 -2.95
N ASP A 284 18.20 -2.68 -3.52
CA ASP A 284 17.88 -4.10 -3.66
C ASP A 284 17.74 -4.80 -2.30
N LEU A 285 18.50 -4.35 -1.30
CA LEU A 285 18.39 -4.85 0.07
C LEU A 285 17.12 -4.33 0.75
N ILE A 286 16.81 -3.05 0.63
CA ILE A 286 15.58 -2.45 1.20
C ILE A 286 14.32 -3.09 0.61
N TRP A 287 14.30 -3.26 -0.72
CA TRP A 287 13.12 -3.72 -1.44
C TRP A 287 13.08 -5.23 -1.67
N ASN A 288 13.87 -5.99 -0.93
CA ASN A 288 13.98 -7.43 -1.08
C ASN A 288 12.63 -8.15 -0.81
N SER A 289 12.38 -9.25 -1.52
CA SER A 289 11.11 -9.97 -1.45
C SER A 289 10.89 -10.72 -0.12
N LEU A 290 11.96 -11.06 0.58
CA LEU A 290 11.96 -11.78 1.86
C LEU A 290 11.50 -10.92 3.03
N MET A 291 11.65 -9.59 2.94
CA MET A 291 11.17 -8.68 3.97
C MET A 291 9.67 -8.45 3.82
N LEU A 292 8.94 -8.34 4.93
CA LEU A 292 7.52 -7.96 4.91
C LEU A 292 7.34 -6.53 4.37
N PRO A 293 6.32 -6.24 3.55
CA PRO A 293 6.12 -4.92 2.94
C PRO A 293 6.19 -3.74 3.92
N ARG A 294 5.55 -3.86 5.09
CA ARG A 294 5.59 -2.87 6.17
C ARG A 294 7.00 -2.60 6.72
N HIS A 295 7.84 -3.63 6.79
CA HIS A 295 9.22 -3.46 7.27
C HIS A 295 10.05 -2.72 6.21
N ARG A 296 9.83 -2.99 4.91
CA ARG A 296 10.51 -2.31 3.79
C ARG A 296 10.25 -0.80 3.79
N PHE A 297 9.01 -0.42 4.13
CA PHE A 297 8.64 0.99 4.21
C PHE A 297 9.35 1.69 5.38
N ILE A 298 9.32 1.09 6.57
CA ILE A 298 9.93 1.69 7.76
C ILE A 298 11.46 1.77 7.64
N ILE A 299 12.12 0.72 7.14
CA ILE A 299 13.57 0.74 6.92
C ILE A 299 13.98 1.74 5.83
N TRP A 300 13.16 1.89 4.77
CA TRP A 300 13.37 2.90 3.74
C TRP A 300 13.29 4.32 4.32
N LEU A 301 12.23 4.61 5.10
CA LEU A 301 12.10 5.89 5.79
C LEU A 301 13.26 6.15 6.75
N ALA A 302 13.72 5.12 7.44
CA ALA A 302 14.85 5.21 8.36
C ALA A 302 16.16 5.53 7.62
N ASN A 303 16.42 4.88 6.48
CA ASN A 303 17.57 5.18 5.61
C ASN A 303 17.53 6.60 5.03
N GLN A 304 16.35 7.22 4.95
CA GLN A 304 16.17 8.61 4.51
C GLN A 304 16.18 9.59 5.69
N GLU A 305 16.43 9.11 6.92
CA GLU A 305 16.35 9.86 8.17
C GLU A 305 14.99 10.51 8.45
N LYS A 306 13.94 10.04 7.78
CA LYS A 306 12.58 10.61 7.84
C LYS A 306 11.67 9.95 8.89
N GLN A 307 12.22 9.11 9.77
CA GLN A 307 11.47 8.57 10.89
C GLN A 307 11.19 9.66 11.92
N LEU A 308 9.95 9.69 12.44
CA LEU A 308 9.54 10.59 13.50
C LEU A 308 10.07 10.08 14.85
N THR A 309 11.36 10.31 15.12
CA THR A 309 11.92 10.20 16.47
C THR A 309 11.55 11.44 17.27
N LYS A 310 11.61 11.40 18.61
CA LYS A 310 11.35 12.60 19.42
C LYS A 310 12.24 13.79 19.04
N GLU A 311 13.52 13.57 18.76
CA GLU A 311 14.41 14.62 18.23
C GLU A 311 13.85 15.27 16.93
N ARG A 312 13.35 14.47 15.99
CA ARG A 312 12.78 14.99 14.75
C ARG A 312 11.44 15.68 15.01
N MET A 313 10.62 15.19 15.93
CA MET A 313 9.36 15.83 16.34
C MET A 313 9.61 17.23 16.91
N ILE A 314 10.63 17.41 17.75
CA ILE A 314 11.04 18.73 18.28
C ILE A 314 11.43 19.66 17.14
N ARG A 315 12.27 19.20 16.20
CA ARG A 315 12.66 19.99 15.02
C ARG A 315 11.48 20.39 14.15
N LEU A 316 10.40 19.60 14.15
CA LEU A 316 9.15 19.88 13.45
C LEU A 316 8.15 20.67 14.31
N GLN A 317 8.55 21.13 15.50
CA GLN A 317 7.70 21.89 16.44
C GLN A 317 6.43 21.13 16.86
N MET A 318 6.50 19.80 16.93
CA MET A 318 5.41 18.98 17.43
C MET A 318 5.41 18.97 18.97
N PRO A 319 4.24 19.08 19.63
CA PRO A 319 4.15 19.02 21.08
C PRO A 319 4.49 17.61 21.56
N ILE A 320 5.52 17.48 22.39
CA ILE A 320 5.90 16.24 23.08
C ILE A 320 6.18 16.54 24.55
N GLU A 321 5.87 15.60 25.44
CA GLU A 321 6.02 15.76 26.90
C GLU A 321 7.50 15.81 27.32
N ASP A 322 8.33 14.98 26.70
CA ASP A 322 9.77 14.94 26.91
C ASP A 322 10.48 14.40 25.65
N ASP A 323 11.80 14.60 25.60
CA ASP A 323 12.68 14.20 24.51
C ASP A 323 13.33 12.80 24.71
N LYS A 324 13.08 12.16 25.85
CA LYS A 324 13.73 10.94 26.32
C LYS A 324 13.16 9.69 25.65
N CYS A 325 14.02 8.71 25.40
CA CYS A 325 13.66 7.42 24.84
C CYS A 325 12.69 6.67 25.76
N CYS A 326 11.52 6.34 25.21
CA CYS A 326 10.48 5.67 25.99
C CYS A 326 10.77 4.18 26.23
N LEU A 327 11.72 3.56 25.52
CA LEU A 327 11.93 2.11 25.56
C LEU A 327 12.95 1.65 26.62
N CYS A 328 14.06 2.37 26.81
CA CYS A 328 15.16 1.92 27.69
C CYS A 328 15.08 2.45 29.13
N GLY A 329 14.36 3.54 29.38
CA GLY A 329 14.35 4.19 30.70
C GLY A 329 15.66 4.91 31.08
N GLU A 330 16.65 5.00 30.17
CA GLU A 330 17.97 5.60 30.44
C GLU A 330 17.99 7.13 30.41
N SER A 331 16.83 7.80 30.33
CA SER A 331 16.74 9.28 30.18
C SER A 331 17.61 9.87 29.06
N LYS A 332 17.88 9.11 28.00
CA LYS A 332 18.63 9.55 26.81
C LYS A 332 17.69 10.12 25.75
N LEU A 333 18.12 11.15 25.02
CA LEU A 333 17.40 11.69 23.87
C LEU A 333 17.08 10.59 22.84
N GLU A 334 15.82 10.51 22.40
CA GLU A 334 15.41 9.56 21.37
C GLU A 334 15.82 10.07 19.97
N THR A 335 17.04 9.71 19.56
CA THR A 335 17.54 9.86 18.19
C THR A 335 17.36 8.55 17.40
N GLN A 336 17.56 8.57 16.08
CA GLN A 336 17.53 7.34 15.28
C GLN A 336 18.64 6.37 15.70
N VAL A 337 19.85 6.90 15.93
CA VAL A 337 21.02 6.14 16.37
C VAL A 337 20.76 5.50 17.72
N HIS A 338 20.24 6.29 18.67
CA HIS A 338 19.86 5.77 19.97
C HIS A 338 18.83 4.66 19.82
N LEU A 339 17.71 4.92 19.14
CA LEU A 339 16.58 3.99 19.06
C LEU A 339 16.94 2.65 18.42
N PHE A 340 17.72 2.64 17.33
CA PHE A 340 17.98 1.43 16.53
C PHE A 340 19.34 0.76 16.73
N ALA A 341 20.31 1.48 17.32
CA ALA A 341 21.66 0.96 17.59
C ALA A 341 21.97 0.91 19.09
N GLU A 342 21.76 1.99 19.84
CA GLU A 342 22.32 2.12 21.19
C GLU A 342 21.40 1.65 22.33
N CYS A 343 20.09 1.83 22.16
CA CYS A 343 19.06 1.57 23.15
C CYS A 343 19.20 0.15 23.72
N THR A 344 19.25 0.02 25.05
CA THR A 344 19.39 -1.30 25.72
C THR A 344 18.21 -2.21 25.44
N TRP A 345 16.99 -1.67 25.38
CA TRP A 345 15.81 -2.45 25.00
C TRP A 345 15.96 -3.05 23.58
N THR A 346 16.36 -2.23 22.61
CA THR A 346 16.62 -2.70 21.24
C THR A 346 17.80 -3.66 21.17
N THR A 347 18.81 -3.47 22.03
CA THR A 347 19.99 -4.34 22.12
C THR A 347 19.59 -5.74 22.60
N LYS A 348 18.69 -5.87 23.59
CA LYS A 348 18.13 -7.16 24.01
C LYS A 348 17.41 -7.89 22.88
N VAL A 349 16.58 -7.17 22.11
CA VAL A 349 15.91 -7.74 20.92
C VAL A 349 16.93 -8.18 19.86
N LYS A 350 17.97 -7.37 19.62
CA LYS A 350 19.06 -7.71 18.71
C LYS A 350 19.73 -9.02 19.12
N GLU A 351 20.22 -9.12 20.36
CA GLU A 351 20.95 -10.30 20.86
C GLU A 351 20.12 -11.57 20.72
N ALA A 352 18.83 -11.53 21.07
CA ALA A 352 17.93 -12.66 20.92
C ALA A 352 17.74 -13.09 19.45
N LEU A 353 17.72 -12.14 18.51
CA LEU A 353 17.63 -12.43 17.07
C LEU A 353 18.96 -12.93 16.49
N GLU A 354 20.10 -12.45 16.99
CA GLU A 354 21.42 -12.90 16.57
C GLU A 354 21.71 -14.32 17.05
N THR A 355 21.38 -14.63 18.31
CA THR A 355 21.48 -15.98 18.88
C THR A 355 20.61 -16.97 18.10
N TRP A 356 19.36 -16.58 17.79
CA TRP A 356 18.44 -17.41 17.03
C TRP A 356 18.88 -17.63 15.56
N SER A 357 19.19 -16.55 14.85
CA SER A 357 19.54 -16.63 13.41
C SER A 357 20.96 -17.11 13.16
N GLY A 358 21.88 -16.93 14.11
CA GLY A 358 23.33 -17.08 13.92
C GLY A 358 23.95 -16.03 13.00
N ILE A 359 23.23 -14.95 12.69
CA ILE A 359 23.71 -13.86 11.84
C ILE A 359 23.98 -12.64 12.72
N LYS A 360 25.25 -12.33 12.95
CA LYS A 360 25.67 -11.11 13.66
C LYS A 360 25.57 -9.90 12.73
N ILE A 361 24.91 -8.85 13.19
CA ILE A 361 24.67 -7.60 12.47
C ILE A 361 25.28 -6.45 13.27
N GLN A 362 26.02 -5.57 12.60
CA GLN A 362 26.72 -4.47 13.27
C GLN A 362 25.75 -3.51 13.99
N LYS A 363 26.24 -2.94 15.10
CA LYS A 363 25.57 -1.89 15.87
C LYS A 363 25.96 -0.53 15.28
N THR A 364 25.29 -0.16 14.20
CA THR A 364 25.53 1.09 13.47
C THR A 364 24.20 1.71 13.05
N GLU A 365 24.28 2.93 12.52
CA GLU A 365 23.15 3.60 11.89
C GLU A 365 22.55 2.79 10.74
N VAL A 366 21.33 3.16 10.34
CA VAL A 366 20.57 2.41 9.34
C VAL A 366 21.30 2.37 8.00
N THR A 367 21.74 3.51 7.50
CA THR A 367 22.44 3.61 6.21
C THR A 367 23.75 2.82 6.22
N GLU A 368 24.54 2.92 7.29
CA GLU A 368 25.83 2.23 7.42
C GLU A 368 25.67 0.72 7.56
N CYS A 369 24.65 0.25 8.28
CA CYS A 369 24.37 -1.18 8.38
C CYS A 369 23.98 -1.78 7.02
N LEU A 370 23.19 -1.06 6.21
CA LEU A 370 22.84 -1.51 4.85
C LEU A 370 24.05 -1.57 3.92
N LYS A 371 24.91 -0.54 3.96
CA LYS A 371 26.19 -0.53 3.21
C LYS A 371 27.07 -1.70 3.65
N TRP A 372 27.15 -1.96 4.95
CA TRP A 372 27.90 -3.09 5.50
C TRP A 372 27.36 -4.43 4.98
N ILE A 373 26.04 -4.70 5.07
CA ILE A 373 25.45 -5.95 4.54
C ILE A 373 25.74 -6.08 3.03
N LYS A 374 25.64 -4.97 2.29
CA LYS A 374 25.91 -4.94 0.84
C LYS A 374 27.35 -5.35 0.53
N GLY A 375 28.32 -4.85 1.29
CA GLY A 375 29.75 -5.11 1.12
C GLY A 375 30.22 -6.51 1.52
N ARG A 376 29.44 -7.29 2.28
CA ARG A 376 29.85 -8.63 2.70
C ARG A 376 29.94 -9.62 1.54
N HIS A 377 30.93 -10.52 1.57
CA HIS A 377 31.05 -11.68 0.68
C HIS A 377 30.06 -12.79 1.06
N TRP A 378 28.77 -12.47 1.06
CA TRP A 378 27.67 -13.41 1.30
C TRP A 378 26.91 -13.69 0.01
N LYS A 379 26.37 -14.90 -0.13
CA LYS A 379 25.38 -15.20 -1.19
C LYS A 379 24.20 -14.24 -1.08
N GLN A 380 23.63 -13.81 -2.21
CA GLN A 380 22.56 -12.80 -2.24
C GLN A 380 21.40 -13.13 -1.29
N TYR A 381 20.96 -14.39 -1.24
CA TYR A 381 19.88 -14.80 -0.36
C TYR A 381 20.20 -14.64 1.14
N LYS A 382 21.47 -14.84 1.54
CA LYS A 382 21.92 -14.57 2.92
C LYS A 382 21.91 -13.07 3.22
N LYS A 383 22.25 -12.22 2.24
CA LYS A 383 22.09 -10.76 2.36
C LYS A 383 20.62 -10.38 2.53
N GLU A 384 19.73 -10.92 1.70
CA GLU A 384 18.28 -10.68 1.78
C GLU A 384 17.70 -11.10 3.14
N ILE A 385 18.08 -12.27 3.69
CA ILE A 385 17.67 -12.72 5.04
C ILE A 385 18.22 -11.79 6.12
N ALA A 386 19.52 -11.47 6.09
CA ALA A 386 20.12 -10.59 7.09
C ALA A 386 19.42 -9.22 7.10
N THR A 387 19.14 -8.67 5.92
CA THR A 387 18.37 -7.43 5.79
C THR A 387 16.93 -7.60 6.26
N ALA A 388 16.26 -8.74 6.01
CA ALA A 388 14.90 -9.00 6.49
C ALA A 388 14.82 -9.08 8.03
N ILE A 389 15.76 -9.77 8.69
CA ILE A 389 15.88 -9.82 10.16
C ILE A 389 16.06 -8.42 10.71
N TRP A 390 16.99 -7.66 10.14
CA TRP A 390 17.31 -6.32 10.59
C TRP A 390 16.17 -5.32 10.35
N GLY A 391 15.52 -5.37 9.19
CA GLY A 391 14.33 -4.56 8.89
C GLY A 391 13.15 -4.90 9.79
N ALA A 392 12.99 -6.17 10.18
CA ALA A 392 11.99 -6.57 11.17
C ALA A 392 12.31 -5.99 12.55
N ARG A 393 13.58 -6.04 12.99
CA ARG A 393 14.03 -5.39 14.24
C ARG A 393 13.67 -3.90 14.24
N ILE A 394 14.06 -3.17 13.19
CA ILE A 394 13.75 -1.73 13.08
C ILE A 394 12.23 -1.48 13.15
N TYR A 395 11.44 -2.24 12.39
CA TYR A 395 9.99 -2.10 12.40
C TYR A 395 9.39 -2.34 13.78
N HIS A 396 9.80 -3.40 14.46
CA HIS A 396 9.24 -3.75 15.77
C HIS A 396 9.71 -2.78 16.86
N THR A 397 10.93 -2.27 16.81
CA THR A 397 11.39 -1.17 17.68
C THR A 397 10.60 0.11 17.45
N TRP A 398 10.42 0.52 16.18
CA TRP A 398 9.62 1.69 15.83
C TRP A 398 8.18 1.55 16.32
N ARG A 399 7.57 0.37 16.10
CA ARG A 399 6.21 0.06 16.55
C ARG A 399 6.09 0.12 18.07
N ALA A 400 7.08 -0.44 18.77
CA ALA A 400 7.14 -0.39 20.23
C ALA A 400 7.18 1.05 20.76
N SER A 401 8.08 1.89 20.23
CA SER A 401 8.17 3.30 20.64
C SER A 401 6.83 4.02 20.40
N ASN A 402 6.25 3.87 19.21
CA ASN A 402 4.96 4.50 18.89
C ASN A 402 3.78 4.00 19.73
N TRP A 403 3.74 2.71 20.06
CA TRP A 403 2.70 2.15 20.92
C TRP A 403 2.81 2.67 22.35
N LYS A 404 4.02 2.82 22.87
CA LYS A 404 4.22 3.40 24.19
C LYS A 404 3.87 4.89 24.19
N LEU A 405 4.36 5.64 23.20
CA LEU A 405 4.19 7.09 23.09
C LEU A 405 2.73 7.51 22.81
N PHE A 406 2.07 6.88 21.85
CA PHE A 406 0.74 7.32 21.38
C PHE A 406 -0.43 6.50 21.91
N ARG A 407 -0.18 5.33 22.50
CA ARG A 407 -1.25 4.43 22.99
C ARG A 407 -1.09 4.03 24.45
N GLY A 408 -0.07 4.54 25.14
CA GLY A 408 0.23 4.16 26.53
C GLY A 408 0.43 2.65 26.73
N THR A 409 0.76 1.91 25.67
CA THR A 409 0.79 0.44 25.72
C THR A 409 2.08 -0.05 26.35
N ILE A 410 1.98 -1.01 27.27
CA ILE A 410 3.15 -1.70 27.83
C ILE A 410 3.74 -2.61 26.76
N VAL A 411 4.99 -2.36 26.39
CA VAL A 411 5.72 -3.17 25.39
C VAL A 411 6.55 -4.22 26.11
N ASN A 412 6.20 -5.49 25.90
CA ASN A 412 6.97 -6.62 26.39
C ASN A 412 8.04 -7.06 25.35
N THR A 413 9.29 -7.18 25.80
CA THR A 413 10.44 -7.53 24.96
C THR A 413 10.34 -8.96 24.41
N GLU A 414 9.97 -9.94 25.23
CA GLU A 414 9.82 -11.36 24.86
C GLU A 414 8.72 -11.55 23.80
N ILE A 415 7.57 -10.88 23.98
CA ILE A 415 6.48 -10.91 23.00
C ILE A 415 6.96 -10.32 21.67
N THR A 416 7.72 -9.22 21.72
CA THR A 416 8.24 -8.58 20.51
C THR A 416 9.24 -9.47 19.78
N ILE A 417 10.14 -10.13 20.51
CA ILE A 417 11.09 -11.11 19.95
C ILE A 417 10.33 -12.26 19.29
N THR A 418 9.34 -12.83 19.98
CA THR A 418 8.55 -13.95 19.48
C THR A 418 7.78 -13.59 18.21
N GLN A 419 7.11 -12.43 18.19
CA GLN A 419 6.42 -11.94 17.00
C GLN A 419 7.37 -11.67 15.83
N THR A 420 8.56 -11.12 16.12
CA THR A 420 9.58 -10.84 15.09
C THR A 420 10.08 -12.13 14.46
N LYS A 421 10.43 -13.13 15.27
CA LYS A 421 10.86 -14.46 14.82
C LYS A 421 9.78 -15.12 13.96
N LYS A 422 8.56 -15.21 14.49
CA LYS A 422 7.40 -15.80 13.79
C LYS A 422 7.18 -15.16 12.43
N GLY A 423 7.15 -13.83 12.34
CA GLY A 423 6.93 -13.14 11.07
C GLY A 423 8.04 -13.33 10.04
N ILE A 424 9.28 -13.62 10.46
CA ILE A 424 10.38 -13.97 9.57
C ILE A 424 10.23 -15.41 9.09
N VAL A 425 9.95 -16.36 10.00
CA VAL A 425 9.74 -17.79 9.69
C VAL A 425 8.62 -17.95 8.67
N GLU A 426 7.43 -17.41 8.96
CA GLU A 426 6.27 -17.47 8.06
C GLU A 426 6.59 -16.91 6.67
N ARG A 427 7.44 -15.88 6.61
CA ARG A 427 7.81 -15.25 5.35
C ARG A 427 8.85 -16.05 4.56
N VAL A 428 9.77 -16.73 5.25
CA VAL A 428 10.71 -17.67 4.64
C VAL A 428 9.97 -18.92 4.15
N ASP A 429 9.05 -19.46 4.97
CA ASP A 429 8.16 -20.58 4.63
C ASP A 429 7.35 -20.29 3.37
N TYR A 430 6.73 -19.12 3.29
CA TYR A 430 5.98 -18.70 2.11
C TYR A 430 6.84 -18.67 0.82
N LEU A 431 8.15 -18.48 0.96
CA LEU A 431 9.09 -18.38 -0.16
C LEU A 431 9.95 -19.64 -0.34
N LYS A 432 9.73 -20.70 0.44
CA LYS A 432 10.59 -21.90 0.49
C LYS A 432 10.64 -22.67 -0.83
N ASP A 433 9.54 -22.65 -1.58
CA ASP A 433 9.43 -23.33 -2.88
C ASP A 433 9.88 -22.43 -4.05
N SER A 434 10.33 -21.21 -3.76
CA SER A 434 10.86 -20.31 -4.79
C SER A 434 12.25 -20.75 -5.26
N ARG A 435 12.54 -20.53 -6.55
CA ARG A 435 13.87 -20.76 -7.15
C ARG A 435 15.03 -20.08 -6.40
N LYS A 436 14.74 -19.00 -5.65
CA LYS A 436 15.71 -18.32 -4.78
C LYS A 436 16.02 -19.12 -3.51
N ALA A 437 15.01 -19.69 -2.87
CA ALA A 437 15.15 -20.49 -1.65
C ALA A 437 15.91 -21.80 -1.92
N SER A 438 15.73 -22.42 -3.08
CA SER A 438 16.44 -23.64 -3.50
C SER A 438 17.98 -23.48 -3.47
N LYS A 439 18.49 -22.25 -3.69
CA LYS A 439 19.92 -21.92 -3.67
C LYS A 439 20.52 -21.81 -2.26
N CYS A 440 19.69 -21.75 -1.22
CA CYS A 440 20.09 -21.62 0.18
C CYS A 440 19.26 -22.52 1.11
N ARG A 441 19.06 -23.79 0.71
CA ARG A 441 18.28 -24.80 1.45
C ARG A 441 18.65 -24.91 2.94
N TYR A 442 19.92 -24.81 3.30
CA TYR A 442 20.35 -24.89 4.70
C TYR A 442 19.78 -23.75 5.58
N LEU A 443 19.68 -22.52 5.05
CA LEU A 443 19.09 -21.40 5.80
C LEU A 443 17.59 -21.59 5.92
N VAL A 444 16.95 -22.02 4.83
CA VAL A 444 15.51 -22.30 4.82
C VAL A 444 15.20 -23.38 5.86
N GLN A 445 15.91 -24.50 5.86
CA GLN A 445 15.75 -25.56 6.86
C GLN A 445 15.98 -25.07 8.30
N LYS A 446 16.98 -24.20 8.53
CA LYS A 446 17.23 -23.62 9.86
C LYS A 446 16.10 -22.72 10.37
N PHE A 447 15.38 -22.03 9.47
CA PHE A 447 14.30 -21.13 9.85
C PHE A 447 12.92 -21.80 9.83
N CYS A 448 12.76 -22.89 9.08
CA CYS A 448 11.49 -23.61 8.89
C CYS A 448 11.34 -24.85 9.80
N ASN A 449 12.42 -25.31 10.42
CA ASN A 449 12.42 -26.30 11.52
C ASN A 449 12.58 -25.57 12.85
#